data_AF-A0A956C930-F1
#
_entry.id   AF-A0A956C930-F1
#
_cell.length_a   1.000
_cell.length_b   1.000
_cell.length_c   1.000
_cell.angle_alpha   90.00
_cell.angle_beta   90.00
_cell.angle_gamma   90.00
#
_symmetry.space_group_name_H-M   'P 1'
#
loop_
_entity.id
_entity.type
_entity.pdbx_description
1 polymer ?
#
loop_
_entity_poly.entity_id
_entity_poly.type
_entity_poly.pdbx_seq_one_letter_code
_entity_poly.pdbx_strand_id
1 'polypeptide(L)'
;MMRLLIAAVCATLLVACAASAPPASDAETQVDHGQLPEPVWQVLDQYLNLLAHSRSIEECSTRFASIAGGTLVNEDGRSLRATVPQFSLKKDFQNVRFYALPPRITRVDVTRDVTTGYGPSALHGTRYKIWVAKAEGQAGMPAPIAILVPEQHPSVRDPKVVGIGSL
;
A
#
# COMPACT_ATOMS: atom_id res chain seq x y z
N MET A 1 62.45 26.30 -55.02
CA MET A 1 62.32 24.91 -55.51
C MET A 1 62.46 23.95 -54.32
N MET A 2 61.48 23.06 -54.17
CA MET A 2 61.53 21.74 -53.51
C MET A 2 61.81 21.59 -52.00
N ARG A 3 60.70 21.43 -51.26
CA ARG A 3 60.38 20.53 -50.13
C ARG A 3 61.51 19.71 -49.48
N LEU A 4 61.61 19.80 -48.15
CA LEU A 4 62.05 18.70 -47.28
C LEU A 4 60.98 18.44 -46.21
N LEU A 5 60.46 17.22 -46.18
CA LEU A 5 59.50 16.72 -45.20
C LEU A 5 60.21 16.42 -43.87
N ILE A 6 59.68 16.91 -42.76
CA ILE A 6 59.96 16.37 -41.42
C ILE A 6 58.61 16.00 -40.81
N ALA A 7 58.39 14.69 -40.67
CA ALA A 7 57.25 14.11 -39.98
C ALA A 7 57.44 14.26 -38.47
N ALA A 8 56.62 15.08 -37.82
CA ALA A 8 56.51 15.14 -36.38
C ALA A 8 55.27 14.36 -35.94
N VAL A 9 55.49 13.19 -35.34
CA VAL A 9 54.48 12.39 -34.67
C VAL A 9 54.14 13.06 -33.34
N CYS A 10 53.06 13.82 -33.30
CA CYS A 10 52.48 14.32 -32.05
C CYS A 10 51.54 13.25 -31.48
N ALA A 11 52.01 12.53 -30.47
CA ALA A 11 51.17 11.67 -29.65
C ALA A 11 50.27 12.53 -28.76
N THR A 12 48.99 12.66 -29.13
CA THR A 12 47.96 13.28 -28.30
C THR A 12 47.46 12.26 -27.29
N LEU A 13 47.82 12.46 -26.03
CA LEU A 13 47.32 11.70 -24.88
C LEU A 13 45.86 12.12 -24.61
N LEU A 14 44.89 11.27 -24.96
CA LEU A 14 43.48 11.47 -24.58
C LEU A 14 43.30 11.03 -23.12
N VAL A 15 43.18 11.98 -22.20
CA VAL A 15 42.69 11.73 -20.83
C VAL A 15 41.16 11.71 -20.89
N ALA A 16 40.58 10.51 -20.83
CA ALA A 16 39.14 10.33 -20.68
C ALA A 16 38.76 10.55 -19.21
N CYS A 17 38.22 11.73 -18.89
CA CYS A 17 37.52 11.94 -17.63
C CYS A 17 36.23 11.10 -17.65
N ALA A 18 36.24 9.97 -16.96
CA ALA A 18 35.03 9.20 -16.69
C ALA A 18 34.14 10.01 -15.74
N ALA A 19 33.19 10.76 -16.31
CA ALA A 19 32.08 11.32 -15.54
C ALA A 19 31.20 10.13 -15.10
N SER A 20 31.34 9.70 -13.85
CA SER A 20 30.41 8.78 -13.23
C SER A 20 29.03 9.44 -13.21
N ALA A 21 28.09 8.87 -13.95
CA ALA A 21 26.68 9.27 -13.90
C ALA A 21 26.18 9.19 -12.44
N PRO A 22 25.40 10.17 -11.96
CA PRO A 22 24.77 10.06 -10.66
C PRO A 22 23.84 8.83 -10.65
N PRO A 23 23.73 8.10 -9.51
CA PRO A 23 22.77 7.01 -9.42
C PRO A 23 21.36 7.56 -9.67
N ALA A 24 20.59 6.81 -10.46
CA ALA A 24 19.20 7.13 -10.77
C ALA A 24 18.44 7.37 -9.46
N SER A 25 17.85 8.56 -9.32
CA SER A 25 16.86 8.83 -8.30
C SER A 25 15.73 7.82 -8.44
N ASP A 26 15.32 7.19 -7.34
CA ASP A 26 14.14 6.32 -7.28
C ASP A 26 12.94 7.06 -7.88
N ALA A 27 12.63 6.78 -9.14
CA ALA A 27 11.40 7.22 -9.74
C ALA A 27 10.29 6.47 -9.00
N GLU A 28 9.50 7.20 -8.21
CA GLU A 28 8.23 6.71 -7.70
C GLU A 28 7.44 6.20 -8.90
N THR A 29 7.38 4.88 -9.04
CA THR A 29 6.62 4.24 -10.10
C THR A 29 5.16 4.55 -9.77
N GLN A 30 4.57 5.46 -10.54
CA GLN A 30 3.14 5.73 -10.47
C GLN A 30 2.42 4.44 -10.88
N VAL A 31 1.90 3.72 -9.88
CA VAL A 31 1.20 2.45 -10.08
C VAL A 31 -0.21 2.76 -10.58
N ASP A 32 -0.47 2.38 -11.84
CA ASP A 32 -1.79 2.45 -12.46
C ASP A 32 -2.80 1.58 -11.70
N HIS A 33 -4.08 1.95 -11.75
CA HIS A 33 -5.21 1.31 -11.09
C HIS A 33 -5.39 -0.19 -11.42
N GLY A 34 -4.63 -0.74 -12.39
CA GLY A 34 -4.78 -2.09 -12.93
C GLY A 34 -4.11 -3.26 -12.17
N GLN A 35 -3.55 -3.08 -10.98
CA GLN A 35 -2.82 -4.16 -10.27
C GLN A 35 -3.57 -4.87 -9.13
N LEU A 36 -4.68 -4.32 -8.64
CA LEU A 36 -5.48 -5.02 -7.62
C LEU A 36 -6.54 -5.89 -8.27
N PRO A 37 -6.72 -7.15 -7.83
CA PRO A 37 -7.90 -7.91 -8.18
C PRO A 37 -9.16 -7.12 -7.80
N GLU A 38 -10.18 -7.15 -8.66
CA GLU A 38 -11.43 -6.41 -8.46
C GLU A 38 -12.04 -6.59 -7.05
N PRO A 39 -12.10 -7.81 -6.47
CA PRO A 39 -12.62 -7.97 -5.10
C PRO A 39 -11.79 -7.25 -4.04
N VAL A 40 -10.48 -7.13 -4.23
CA VAL A 40 -9.59 -6.41 -3.31
C VAL A 40 -9.81 -4.90 -3.43
N TRP A 41 -9.95 -4.41 -4.65
CA TRP A 41 -10.29 -3.00 -4.90
C TRP A 41 -11.64 -2.62 -4.29
N GLN A 42 -12.66 -3.46 -4.45
CA GLN A 42 -13.99 -3.21 -3.88
C GLN A 42 -13.96 -3.10 -2.35
N VAL A 43 -13.21 -3.97 -1.67
CA VAL A 43 -13.06 -3.89 -0.20
C VAL A 43 -12.25 -2.67 0.23
N LEU A 44 -11.21 -2.28 -0.54
CA LEU A 44 -10.45 -1.06 -0.28
C LEU A 44 -11.33 0.18 -0.41
N ASP A 45 -12.06 0.29 -1.53
CA ASP A 45 -12.96 1.41 -1.80
C ASP A 45 -14.08 1.49 -0.75
N GLN A 46 -14.67 0.34 -0.39
CA GLN A 46 -15.65 0.26 0.69
C GLN A 46 -15.05 0.77 2.01
N TYR A 47 -13.85 0.33 2.39
CA TYR A 47 -13.19 0.78 3.61
C TYR A 47 -12.95 2.29 3.61
N LEU A 48 -12.40 2.86 2.55
CA LEU A 48 -12.15 4.29 2.44
C LEU A 48 -13.46 5.11 2.45
N ASN A 49 -14.51 4.59 1.81
CA ASN A 49 -15.83 5.21 1.84
C ASN A 49 -16.45 5.21 3.24
N LEU A 50 -16.26 4.15 4.04
CA LEU A 50 -16.67 4.12 5.45
C LEU A 50 -15.96 5.23 6.23
N LEU A 51 -14.64 5.34 6.07
CA LEU A 51 -13.86 6.37 6.77
C LEU A 51 -14.32 7.79 6.40
N ALA A 52 -14.51 8.07 5.10
CA ALA A 52 -14.79 9.41 4.60
C ALA A 52 -16.23 9.88 4.87
N HIS A 53 -17.19 8.95 4.98
CA HIS A 53 -18.62 9.30 5.00
C HIS A 53 -19.36 8.90 6.28
N SER A 54 -18.73 8.19 7.21
CA SER A 54 -19.35 7.94 8.52
C SER A 54 -19.37 9.21 9.37
N ARG A 55 -20.48 9.45 10.06
CA ARG A 55 -20.68 10.67 10.87
C ARG A 55 -19.94 10.65 12.20
N SER A 56 -19.60 9.45 12.68
CA SER A 56 -18.86 9.24 13.91
C SER A 56 -18.01 7.98 13.84
N ILE A 57 -17.08 7.84 14.79
CA ILE A 57 -16.24 6.64 14.90
C ILE A 57 -17.07 5.41 15.27
N GLU A 58 -18.15 5.56 16.03
CA GLU A 58 -19.07 4.49 16.41
C GLU A 58 -19.82 3.95 15.18
N GLU A 59 -20.31 4.86 14.32
CA GLU A 59 -20.95 4.49 13.06
C GLU A 59 -19.96 3.78 12.13
N CYS A 60 -18.76 4.34 12.00
CA CYS A 60 -17.69 3.76 11.19
C CYS A 60 -17.32 2.35 11.69
N SER A 61 -17.15 2.18 13.00
CA SER A 61 -16.79 0.90 13.63
C SER A 61 -17.84 -0.17 13.40
N THR A 62 -19.12 0.20 13.55
CA THR A 62 -20.25 -0.72 13.34
C THR A 62 -20.27 -1.25 11.91
N ARG A 63 -20.05 -0.38 10.93
CA ARG A 63 -20.03 -0.77 9.51
C ARG A 63 -18.76 -1.52 9.13
N PHE A 64 -17.62 -1.09 9.67
CA PHE A 64 -16.30 -1.69 9.42
C PHE A 64 -16.23 -3.17 9.84
N ALA A 65 -16.94 -3.56 10.90
CA ALA A 65 -16.99 -4.94 11.37
C ALA A 65 -17.35 -5.96 10.27
N SER A 66 -18.18 -5.57 9.29
CA SER A 66 -18.60 -6.46 8.19
C SER A 66 -17.47 -6.83 7.21
N ILE A 67 -16.46 -5.96 7.07
CA ILE A 67 -15.33 -6.15 6.15
C ILE A 67 -14.00 -6.40 6.87
N ALA A 68 -13.98 -6.33 8.20
CA ALA A 68 -12.81 -6.67 9.00
C ALA A 68 -12.65 -8.18 9.15
N GLY A 69 -11.41 -8.64 9.35
CA GLY A 69 -11.10 -10.04 9.61
C GLY A 69 -9.75 -10.22 10.28
N GLY A 70 -9.36 -11.48 10.51
CA GLY A 70 -8.06 -11.81 11.10
C GLY A 70 -7.89 -11.23 12.50
N THR A 71 -6.77 -10.54 12.73
CA THR A 71 -6.44 -9.94 14.04
C THR A 71 -7.30 -8.73 14.41
N LEU A 72 -8.09 -8.17 13.49
CA LEU A 72 -8.96 -7.02 13.79
C LEU A 72 -10.26 -7.40 14.48
N VAL A 73 -10.65 -8.67 14.40
CA VAL A 73 -11.88 -9.21 15.00
C VAL A 73 -11.57 -10.13 16.18
N ASN A 74 -12.55 -10.32 17.04
CA ASN A 74 -12.52 -11.29 18.13
C ASN A 74 -12.54 -12.72 17.58
N GLU A 75 -12.44 -13.71 18.46
CA GLU A 75 -12.47 -15.13 18.09
C GLU A 75 -13.79 -15.56 17.44
N ASP A 76 -14.86 -14.78 17.62
CA ASP A 76 -16.14 -14.98 16.93
C ASP A 76 -16.08 -14.69 15.41
N GLY A 77 -14.98 -14.08 14.94
CA GLY A 77 -14.78 -13.71 13.54
C GLY A 77 -15.69 -12.58 13.04
N ARG A 78 -16.43 -11.91 13.93
CA ARG A 78 -17.52 -10.99 13.57
C ARG A 78 -17.41 -9.64 14.27
N SER A 79 -17.14 -9.64 15.57
CA SER A 79 -17.07 -8.41 16.35
C SER A 79 -15.64 -7.87 16.35
N LEU A 80 -15.49 -6.55 16.23
CA LEU A 80 -14.17 -5.93 16.32
C LEU A 80 -13.57 -6.13 17.71
N ARG A 81 -12.25 -6.29 17.77
CA ARG A 81 -11.54 -6.21 19.06
C ARG A 81 -11.77 -4.83 19.68
N ALA A 82 -11.94 -4.78 21.00
CA ALA A 82 -12.26 -3.54 21.73
C ALA A 82 -11.25 -2.40 21.49
N THR A 83 -9.98 -2.75 21.20
CA THR A 83 -8.91 -1.80 20.92
C THR A 83 -8.98 -1.20 19.51
N VAL A 84 -9.57 -1.89 18.54
CA VAL A 84 -9.56 -1.46 17.13
C VAL A 84 -10.31 -0.13 16.92
N PRO A 85 -11.54 0.05 17.43
CA PRO A 85 -12.24 1.34 17.34
C PRO A 85 -11.48 2.50 17.97
N GLN A 86 -10.87 2.28 19.15
CA GLN A 86 -10.29 3.36 19.95
C GLN A 86 -8.91 3.81 19.49
N PHE A 87 -8.15 2.92 18.85
CA PHE A 87 -6.78 3.19 18.43
C PHE A 87 -6.66 3.20 16.91
N SER A 88 -6.64 2.02 16.28
CA SER A 88 -6.28 1.87 14.88
C SER A 88 -7.30 2.52 13.93
N LEU A 89 -8.59 2.23 14.12
CA LEU A 89 -9.64 2.77 13.27
C LEU A 89 -9.86 4.27 13.51
N LYS A 90 -9.78 4.73 14.77
CA LYS A 90 -9.88 6.16 15.09
C LYS A 90 -8.80 6.97 14.38
N LYS A 91 -7.56 6.47 14.35
CA LYS A 91 -6.45 7.13 13.66
C LYS A 91 -6.70 7.25 12.16
N ASP A 92 -7.14 6.17 11.51
CA ASP A 92 -7.45 6.21 10.07
C ASP A 92 -8.67 7.08 9.77
N PHE A 93 -9.71 7.04 10.61
CA PHE A 93 -10.89 7.90 10.51
C PHE A 93 -10.53 9.39 10.60
N GLN A 94 -9.61 9.77 11.49
CA GLN A 94 -9.13 11.14 11.60
C GLN A 94 -8.22 11.56 10.43
N ASN A 95 -7.48 10.60 9.85
CA ASN A 95 -6.49 10.85 8.82
C ASN A 95 -7.01 10.74 7.39
N VAL A 96 -8.21 10.17 7.18
CA VAL A 96 -8.79 10.00 5.82
C VAL A 96 -8.88 11.31 5.04
N ARG A 97 -9.04 12.45 5.73
CA ARG A 97 -9.02 13.80 5.13
C ARG A 97 -7.72 14.15 4.40
N PHE A 98 -6.63 13.44 4.69
CA PHE A 98 -5.34 13.62 4.04
C PHE A 98 -5.17 12.70 2.84
N TYR A 99 -6.10 11.78 2.57
CA TYR A 99 -5.98 10.81 1.47
C TYR A 99 -6.52 11.41 0.18
N ALA A 100 -5.98 10.98 -0.96
CA ALA A 100 -6.55 11.32 -2.25
C ALA A 100 -7.92 10.64 -2.39
N LEU A 101 -8.95 11.42 -2.77
CA LEU A 101 -10.29 10.94 -3.09
C LEU A 101 -10.66 11.50 -4.48
N PRO A 102 -10.80 10.67 -5.53
CA PRO A 102 -10.77 9.20 -5.52
C PRO A 102 -9.40 8.60 -5.15
N PRO A 103 -9.37 7.37 -4.59
CA PRO A 103 -8.14 6.74 -4.14
C PRO A 103 -7.18 6.50 -5.31
N ARG A 104 -5.93 6.95 -5.14
CA ARG A 104 -4.82 6.66 -6.03
C ARG A 104 -3.84 5.74 -5.32
N ILE A 105 -3.57 4.56 -5.87
CA ILE A 105 -2.62 3.63 -5.28
C ILE A 105 -1.20 4.07 -5.63
N THR A 106 -0.30 4.07 -4.65
CA THR A 106 1.13 4.38 -4.87
C THR A 106 2.00 3.13 -4.81
N ARG A 107 1.57 2.11 -4.06
CA ARG A 107 2.31 0.86 -3.90
C ARG A 107 1.39 -0.27 -3.50
N VAL A 108 1.71 -1.48 -3.97
CA VAL A 108 1.10 -2.73 -3.53
C VAL A 108 2.19 -3.75 -3.25
N ASP A 109 2.21 -4.32 -2.06
CA ASP A 109 3.01 -5.50 -1.73
C ASP A 109 2.09 -6.72 -1.60
N VAL A 110 2.39 -7.78 -2.35
CA VAL A 110 1.62 -9.02 -2.32
C VAL A 110 2.41 -10.10 -1.58
N THR A 111 1.77 -10.77 -0.62
CA THR A 111 2.35 -11.92 0.11
C THR A 111 1.37 -13.08 0.05
N ARG A 112 1.79 -14.21 -0.50
CA ARG A 112 1.00 -15.46 -0.53
C ARG A 112 1.22 -16.28 0.74
N ASP A 113 0.36 -17.26 0.96
CA ASP A 113 0.46 -18.25 2.05
C ASP A 113 0.56 -17.61 3.45
N VAL A 114 -0.15 -16.50 3.67
CA VAL A 114 -0.15 -15.78 4.94
C VAL A 114 -1.33 -16.22 5.81
N THR A 115 -1.08 -16.42 7.09
CA THR A 115 -2.13 -16.62 8.11
C THR A 115 -2.20 -15.40 9.04
N THR A 116 -3.42 -14.98 9.39
CA THR A 116 -3.70 -13.88 10.34
C THR A 116 -4.94 -14.19 11.17
N GLY A 117 -4.98 -13.74 12.42
CA GLY A 117 -6.05 -14.08 13.37
C GLY A 117 -5.77 -15.35 14.16
N TYR A 118 -6.78 -15.84 14.88
CA TYR A 118 -6.66 -17.02 15.74
C TYR A 118 -8.00 -17.75 15.85
N GLY A 119 -7.98 -19.08 15.95
CA GLY A 119 -9.20 -19.88 16.09
C GLY A 119 -10.17 -19.65 14.92
N PRO A 120 -11.47 -19.45 15.17
CA PRO A 120 -12.47 -19.25 14.12
C PRO A 120 -12.31 -17.96 13.30
N SER A 121 -11.48 -17.01 13.75
CA SER A 121 -11.17 -15.79 12.99
C SER A 121 -9.88 -15.89 12.17
N ALA A 122 -9.18 -17.03 12.24
CA ALA A 122 -7.96 -17.24 11.48
C ALA A 122 -8.27 -17.31 9.98
N LEU A 123 -7.66 -16.42 9.21
CA LEU A 123 -7.72 -16.41 7.75
C LEU A 123 -6.37 -16.79 7.18
N HIS A 124 -6.37 -17.70 6.23
CA HIS A 124 -5.21 -18.08 5.43
C HIS A 124 -5.43 -17.64 3.98
N GLY A 125 -4.40 -17.17 3.29
CA GLY A 125 -4.46 -16.88 1.85
C GLY A 125 -3.51 -15.77 1.41
N THR A 126 -3.90 -15.05 0.36
CA THR A 126 -3.07 -14.00 -0.26
C THR A 126 -3.38 -12.62 0.33
N ARG A 127 -2.36 -11.96 0.88
CA ARG A 127 -2.43 -10.61 1.45
C ARG A 127 -1.88 -9.55 0.50
N TYR A 128 -2.64 -8.48 0.34
CA TYR A 128 -2.30 -7.24 -0.37
C TYR A 128 -2.11 -6.12 0.65
N LYS A 129 -0.90 -5.59 0.80
CA LYS A 129 -0.65 -4.35 1.54
C LYS A 129 -0.64 -3.20 0.54
N ILE A 130 -1.52 -2.23 0.76
CA ILE A 130 -1.85 -1.21 -0.24
C ILE A 130 -1.58 0.16 0.37
N TRP A 131 -0.75 0.96 -0.30
CA TRP A 131 -0.53 2.35 0.05
C TRP A 131 -1.37 3.23 -0.85
N VAL A 132 -2.19 4.07 -0.24
CA VAL A 132 -3.02 5.07 -0.92
C VAL A 132 -2.29 6.40 -0.86
N ALA A 133 -2.28 7.15 -1.96
CA ALA A 133 -1.68 8.45 -2.04
C ALA A 133 -2.38 9.44 -1.11
N LYS A 134 -1.64 10.44 -0.63
CA LYS A 134 -2.24 11.61 0.00
C LYS A 134 -2.83 12.57 -1.03
N ALA A 135 -3.72 13.43 -0.56
CA ALA A 135 -4.17 14.60 -1.29
C ALA A 135 -2.97 15.51 -1.62
N GLU A 136 -3.10 16.31 -2.67
CA GLU A 136 -2.04 17.21 -3.10
C GLU A 136 -1.62 18.18 -1.98
N GLY A 137 -0.31 18.41 -1.87
CA GLY A 137 0.26 19.27 -0.83
C GLY A 137 0.41 18.63 0.56
N GLN A 138 0.00 17.37 0.75
CA GLN A 138 0.16 16.68 2.04
C GLN A 138 1.45 15.84 2.05
N ALA A 139 2.31 16.07 3.05
CA ALA A 139 3.59 15.38 3.17
C ALA A 139 3.49 14.01 3.88
N GLY A 140 4.40 13.10 3.57
CA GLY A 140 4.57 11.80 4.22
C GLY A 140 3.74 10.67 3.62
N MET A 141 4.17 9.42 3.87
CA MET A 141 3.53 8.22 3.32
C MET A 141 2.43 7.71 4.26
N PRO A 142 1.19 7.47 3.79
CA PRO A 142 0.15 6.84 4.60
C PRO A 142 0.53 5.43 5.05
N ALA A 143 -0.05 5.01 6.17
CA ALA A 143 0.07 3.62 6.59
C ALA A 143 -0.62 2.70 5.57
N PRO A 144 -0.04 1.54 5.25
CA PRO A 144 -0.68 0.61 4.33
C PRO A 144 -1.96 0.03 4.93
N ILE A 145 -2.94 -0.18 4.05
CA ILE A 145 -4.15 -0.96 4.35
C ILE A 145 -3.87 -2.39 3.87
N ALA A 146 -3.99 -3.36 4.76
CA ALA A 146 -3.80 -4.78 4.42
C ALA A 146 -5.15 -5.46 4.20
N ILE A 147 -5.36 -6.01 3.01
CA ILE A 147 -6.52 -6.83 2.65
C ILE A 147 -6.04 -8.25 2.37
N LEU A 148 -6.72 -9.25 2.91
CA LEU A 148 -6.43 -10.65 2.65
C LEU A 148 -7.60 -11.28 1.89
N VAL A 149 -7.27 -11.99 0.81
CA VAL A 149 -8.18 -12.86 0.07
C VAL A 149 -8.09 -14.26 0.67
N PRO A 150 -9.14 -14.76 1.36
CA PRO A 150 -9.07 -16.06 2.00
C PRO A 150 -8.99 -17.19 0.99
N GLU A 151 -8.18 -18.18 1.30
CA GLU A 151 -8.05 -19.43 0.58
C GLU A 151 -8.50 -20.54 1.54
N GLN A 152 -9.44 -21.38 1.10
CA GLN A 152 -9.86 -22.60 1.80
C GLN A 152 -10.56 -22.39 3.17
N HIS A 153 -10.97 -21.16 3.52
CA HIS A 153 -11.73 -20.94 4.75
C HIS A 153 -13.18 -21.48 4.63
N PRO A 154 -13.71 -22.21 5.63
CA PRO A 154 -15.03 -22.86 5.53
C PRO A 154 -16.20 -21.90 5.27
N SER A 155 -16.14 -20.70 5.83
CA SER A 155 -17.27 -19.75 5.89
C SER A 155 -16.96 -18.32 5.44
N VAL A 156 -15.70 -17.98 5.17
CA VAL A 156 -15.28 -16.60 4.84
C VAL A 156 -14.56 -16.67 3.51
N ARG A 157 -15.25 -16.27 2.44
CA ARG A 157 -14.72 -16.36 1.07
C ARG A 157 -14.37 -15.00 0.49
N ASP A 158 -14.98 -13.94 1.03
CA ASP A 158 -14.75 -12.58 0.57
C ASP A 158 -13.46 -12.00 1.17
N PRO A 159 -12.75 -11.11 0.45
CA PRO A 159 -11.61 -10.41 0.99
C PRO A 159 -11.97 -9.64 2.27
N LYS A 160 -11.04 -9.59 3.22
CA LYS A 160 -11.20 -8.87 4.48
C LYS A 160 -10.06 -7.90 4.70
N VAL A 161 -10.37 -6.74 5.28
CA VAL A 161 -9.36 -5.86 5.87
C VAL A 161 -8.81 -6.57 7.10
N VAL A 162 -7.49 -6.80 7.11
CA VAL A 162 -6.79 -7.54 8.18
C VAL A 162 -5.68 -6.73 8.85
N GLY A 163 -5.44 -5.49 8.40
CA GLY A 163 -4.48 -4.58 9.03
C GLY A 163 -4.69 -3.14 8.60
N ILE A 164 -4.72 -2.24 9.58
CA ILE A 164 -4.98 -0.80 9.44
C ILE A 164 -4.19 -0.01 10.49
N GLY A 165 -4.14 1.32 10.36
CA GLY A 165 -3.74 2.25 11.42
C GLY A 165 -2.29 2.26 11.88
N SER A 166 -1.46 1.27 11.51
CA SER A 166 -0.20 0.92 12.19
C SER A 166 -0.37 0.89 13.71
N LEU A 167 -0.53 -0.33 14.26
CA LEU A 167 -0.56 -0.63 15.69
C LEU A 167 0.60 0.01 16.45
#